data_AF-C7GH40-F1
#
_entry.id   AF-C7GH40-F1
#
_cell.length_a   1.000
_cell.length_b   1.000
_cell.length_c   1.000
_cell.angle_alpha   90.00
_cell.angle_beta   90.00
_cell.angle_gamma   90.00
#
_symmetry.space_group_name_H-M   'P 1'
#
loop_
_entity.id
_entity.type
_entity.pdbx_description
1 polymer ?
#
loop_
_entity_poly.entity_id
_entity_poly.type
_entity_poly.pdbx_seq_one_letter_code
_entity_poly.pdbx_strand_id
1 'polypeptide(L)' 'MTEENRKLKLIIFPGETVVIDEYGKRIVACPTEDEAEEYIREQEE' A
#
# COMPACT_ATOMS: atom_id res chain seq x y z
N MET A 1 21.79 1.95 -4.97
CA MET A 1 20.44 2.50 -4.78
C MET A 1 19.69 1.37 -4.09
N THR A 2 19.50 1.48 -2.79
CA THR A 2 18.99 0.40 -1.95
C THR A 2 17.50 0.24 -2.23
N GLU A 3 17.15 -0.67 -3.13
CA GLU A 3 15.82 -1.27 -3.27
C GLU A 3 15.52 -2.07 -1.99
N GLU A 4 15.31 -1.31 -0.92
CA GLU A 4 14.70 -1.81 0.30
C GLU A 4 13.30 -2.24 -0.13
N ASN A 5 13.07 -3.56 -0.15
CA ASN A 5 11.76 -4.18 -0.31
C ASN A 5 10.85 -3.67 0.81
N ARG A 6 10.35 -2.44 0.68
CA ARG A 6 9.45 -1.81 1.64
C ARG A 6 8.21 -2.67 1.67
N LYS A 7 8.04 -3.40 2.75
CA LYS A 7 6.94 -4.37 2.87
C LYS A 7 5.66 -3.60 3.13
N LEU A 8 5.00 -3.20 2.04
CA LEU A 8 3.71 -2.54 2.07
C LEU A 8 2.64 -3.51 2.62
N LYS A 9 1.75 -2.98 3.45
CA LYS A 9 0.61 -3.71 4.01
C LYS A 9 -0.68 -2.97 3.69
N LEU A 10 -1.71 -3.72 3.34
CA LEU A 10 -3.05 -3.21 3.11
C LEU A 10 -3.85 -3.22 4.41
N ILE A 11 -4.52 -2.11 4.71
CA ILE A 11 -5.55 -2.04 5.73
C ILE A 11 -6.86 -1.67 5.05
N ILE A 12 -7.82 -2.59 5.10
CA ILE A 12 -9.15 -2.43 4.53
C ILE A 12 -10.07 -1.89 5.62
N PHE A 13 -10.57 -0.68 5.43
CA PHE A 13 -11.65 -0.09 6.21
C PHE A 13 -12.98 -0.24 5.44
N PRO A 14 -14.13 -0.25 6.14
CA PRO A 14 -15.42 -0.24 5.47
C PRO A 14 -15.61 1.10 4.72
N GLY A 15 -15.30 1.10 3.43
CA GLY A 15 -15.42 2.26 2.51
C GLY A 15 -14.11 2.94 2.11
N GLU A 16 -12.95 2.47 2.59
CA GLU A 16 -11.63 3.01 2.23
C GLU A 16 -10.56 1.92 2.40
N THR A 17 -9.57 1.85 1.52
CA THR A 17 -8.41 0.98 1.65
C THR A 17 -7.15 1.83 1.75
N VAL A 18 -6.34 1.59 2.76
CA VAL A 18 -5.12 2.36 3.00
C VAL A 18 -3.92 1.44 2.93
N VAL A 19 -2.96 1.79 2.08
CA VAL A 19 -1.65 1.14 2.05
C VAL A 19 -0.76 1.83 3.07
N ILE A 20 -0.24 1.04 3.99
CA ILE A 20 0.74 1.47 4.97
C ILE A 20 2.07 0.79 4.71
N ASP A 21 3.15 1.48 5.07
CA ASP A 21 4.48 0.92 5.07
C ASP A 21 4.73 0.05 6.32
N GLU A 22 5.87 -0.63 6.40
CA GLU A 22 6.24 -1.46 7.55
C GLU A 22 6.30 -0.69 8.87
N TYR A 23 6.58 0.62 8.81
CA TYR A 23 6.57 1.53 9.96
C TYR A 23 5.15 2.02 10.34
N GLY A 24 4.09 1.56 9.66
CA GLY A 24 2.71 2.02 9.88
C GLY A 24 2.43 3.42 9.33
N LYS A 25 3.33 3.94 8.48
CA LYS A 25 3.15 5.22 7.80
C LYS A 25 2.17 5.03 6.65
N ARG A 26 1.13 5.86 6.58
CA ARG A 26 0.18 5.88 5.45
C ARG A 26 0.90 6.37 4.20
N ILE A 27 0.91 5.55 3.17
CA ILE A 27 1.56 5.84 1.88
C ILE A 27 0.51 6.30 0.88
N VAL A 28 -0.53 5.50 0.69
CA VAL A 28 -1.66 5.83 -0.20
C VAL A 28 -2.99 5.44 0.46
N ALA A 29 -4.03 6.21 0.17
CA ALA A 29 -5.41 5.92 0.56
C ALA A 29 -6.26 5.91 -0.71
N CYS A 30 -6.87 4.77 -0.99
CA CYS A 30 -7.74 4.55 -2.13
C CYS A 30 -9.15 4.20 -1.64
N PRO A 31 -10.20 4.58 -2.38
CA PRO A 31 -11.56 4.15 -2.05
C PRO A 31 -11.78 2.65 -2.25
N THR A 32 -10.99 2.01 -3.13
CA THR A 32 -11.12 0.58 -3.48
C THR A 32 -9.86 -0.22 -3.16
N GLU A 33 -10.03 -1.52 -2.94
CA GLU A 33 -8.92 -2.47 -2.72
C GLU A 33 -8.07 -2.65 -3.98
N ASP A 34 -8.71 -2.70 -5.15
CA ASP A 34 -8.07 -2.89 -6.46
C ASP A 34 -7.02 -1.81 -6.74
N GLU A 35 -7.35 -0.53 -6.52
CA GLU A 35 -6.41 0.58 -6.65
C GLU A 35 -5.23 0.48 -5.67
N ALA A 36 -5.48 -0.04 -4.46
CA ALA A 36 -4.45 -0.19 -3.44
C ALA A 36 -3.51 -1.39 -3.73
N GLU A 37 -4.04 -2.46 -4.32
CA GLU A 37 -3.25 -3.60 -4.80
C GLU A 37 -2.38 -3.24 -6.00
N GLU A 38 -2.93 -2.53 -6.99
CA GLU A 38 -2.17 -2.07 -8.16
C GLU A 38 -0.97 -1.22 -7.71
N TYR A 39 -1.17 -0.33 -6.74
CA TYR A 39 -0.07 0.45 -6.16
C TYR A 39 1.04 -0.41 -5.57
N ILE A 40 0.71 -1.52 -4.91
CA ILE A 40 1.72 -2.41 -4.33
C ILE A 40 2.48 -3.15 -5.44
N ARG A 41 1.78 -3.65 -6.46
CA ARG A 41 2.38 -4.32 -7.61
C ARG A 41 3.34 -3.41 -8.37
N GLU A 42 2.96 -2.14 -8.59
CA GLU A 42 3.82 -1.14 -9.23
C GLU A 42 5.08 -0.80 -8.40
N GLN A 43 5.07 -1.02 -7.09
CA GLN A 43 6.24 -0.79 -6.23
C GLN A 43 7.13 -2.04 -6.07
N GLU A 44 6.60 -3.23 -6.37
CA GLU A 44 7.36 -4.49 -6.40
C GLU A 44 8.05 -4.75 -7.75
N GLU A 45 7.67 -4.03 -8.82
CA GLU A 45 8.29 -4.05 -10.16
C GLU A 45 9.46 -3.04 -10.31
#